data_AF-A0A6J4PGR8-F1
#
_entry.id   AF-A0A6J4PGR8-F1
#
_cell.length_a   1.000
_cell.length_b   1.000
_cell.length_c   1.000
_cell.angle_alpha   90.00
_cell.angle_beta   90.00
_cell.angle_gamma   90.00
#
_symmetry.space_group_name_H-M   'P 1'
#
loop_
_entity.id
_entity.type
_entity.pdbx_description
1 polymer ?
#
loop_
_entity_poly.entity_id
_entity_poly.type
_entity_poly.pdbx_seq_one_letter_code
_entity_poly.pdbx_strand_id
1 'polypeptide(L)'
;MVARGTYPLPEELARHAPGERFAPEELRDACRKAGGELGREDAKQAGFRTAAQMVAMWRGLDLPAWQAPYVLRDARLGYLNGYQRALISGEMSEQQIAHAAESRWGQRWPERLRAARERSG
;
A
#
# COMPACT_ATOMS: atom_id res chain seq x y z
N MET A 1 30.85 -8.28 4.78
CA MET A 1 30.60 -6.83 4.73
C MET A 1 29.68 -6.59 3.53
N VAL A 2 28.36 -6.63 3.74
CA VAL A 2 27.39 -6.46 2.63
C VAL A 2 27.33 -4.96 2.31
N ALA A 3 27.40 -4.63 1.03
CA ALA A 3 27.50 -3.25 0.54
C ALA A 3 26.47 -2.34 1.23
N ARG A 4 26.95 -1.20 1.73
CA ARG A 4 26.12 -0.06 2.15
C ARG A 4 25.53 0.60 0.89
N GLY A 5 24.67 -0.15 0.20
CA GLY A 5 23.88 0.35 -0.92
C GLY A 5 22.64 1.00 -0.35
N THR A 6 22.41 2.25 -0.69
CA THR A 6 21.10 2.88 -0.52
C THR A 6 20.20 2.39 -1.66
N TYR A 7 19.03 1.83 -1.36
CA TYR A 7 18.14 1.25 -2.36
C TYR A 7 17.03 2.22 -2.74
N PRO A 8 16.70 2.35 -4.03
CA PRO A 8 15.52 3.10 -4.46
C PRO A 8 14.24 2.32 -4.17
N LEU A 9 13.12 3.04 -4.11
CA LEU A 9 11.78 2.43 -4.13
C LEU A 9 11.40 2.00 -5.56
N PRO A 10 10.45 1.05 -5.71
CA PRO A 10 9.78 0.82 -6.99
C PRO A 10 9.21 2.12 -7.56
N GLU A 11 9.19 2.26 -8.88
CA GLU A 11 8.78 3.48 -9.57
C GLU A 11 7.42 4.02 -9.08
N GLU A 12 6.42 3.15 -8.93
CA GLU A 12 5.08 3.54 -8.48
C GLU A 12 5.06 4.01 -7.02
N LEU A 13 5.95 3.51 -6.17
CA LEU A 13 6.08 3.98 -4.80
C LEU A 13 7.00 5.19 -4.66
N ALA A 14 8.00 5.30 -5.52
CA ALA A 14 8.90 6.44 -5.58
C ALA A 14 8.14 7.74 -5.88
N ARG A 15 6.95 7.68 -6.49
CA ARG A 15 6.07 8.86 -6.63
C ARG A 15 5.64 9.44 -5.28
N HIS A 16 5.56 8.62 -4.24
CA HIS A 16 5.21 9.03 -2.88
C HIS A 16 6.42 9.33 -1.99
N ALA A 17 7.64 9.07 -2.48
CA ALA A 17 8.91 9.43 -1.84
C ALA A 17 10.00 9.63 -2.91
N PRO A 18 9.92 10.71 -3.71
CA PRO A 18 10.75 10.88 -4.89
C PRO A 18 12.19 11.26 -4.54
N GLY A 19 13.16 10.62 -5.22
CA GLY A 19 14.59 10.95 -5.12
C GLY A 19 15.29 10.39 -3.88
N GLU A 20 14.56 9.75 -2.96
CA GLU A 20 15.13 9.15 -1.76
C GLU A 20 15.69 7.76 -2.05
N ARG A 21 16.90 7.50 -1.54
CA ARG A 21 17.47 6.16 -1.48
C ARG A 21 17.60 5.78 -0.01
N PHE A 22 17.13 4.60 0.34
CA PHE A 22 16.98 4.19 1.73
C PHE A 22 18.09 3.22 2.13
N ALA A 23 18.59 3.34 3.34
CA ALA A 23 19.36 2.25 3.92
C ALA A 23 18.47 0.99 4.06
N PRO A 24 19.05 -0.23 4.07
CA PRO A 24 18.33 -1.48 4.32
C PRO A 24 17.29 -1.43 5.46
N GLU A 25 17.70 -0.81 6.57
CA GLU A 25 16.91 -0.66 7.79
C GLU A 25 15.72 0.29 7.63
N GLU A 26 15.86 1.31 6.79
CA GLU A 26 14.84 2.34 6.54
C GLU A 26 13.86 1.93 5.43
N LEU A 27 14.30 1.07 4.52
CA LEU A 27 13.57 0.68 3.32
C LEU A 27 12.19 0.08 3.66
N ARG A 28 12.11 -0.71 4.72
CA ARG A 28 10.85 -1.33 5.16
C ARG A 28 9.80 -0.30 5.57
N ASP A 29 10.22 0.72 6.31
CA ASP A 29 9.34 1.79 6.76
C ASP A 29 8.97 2.75 5.63
N ALA A 30 9.91 3.07 4.75
CA ALA A 30 9.66 3.84 3.53
C ALA A 30 8.63 3.15 2.64
N CYS A 31 8.81 1.86 2.38
CA CYS A 31 7.87 1.04 1.63
C CYS A 31 6.49 0.96 2.28
N ARG A 32 6.42 0.84 3.61
CA ARG A 32 5.16 0.86 4.36
C ARG A 32 4.43 2.20 4.20
N LYS A 33 5.14 3.33 4.32
CA LYS A 33 4.57 4.67 4.16
C LYS A 33 4.09 4.90 2.73
N ALA A 34 4.95 4.66 1.74
CA ALA A 34 4.62 4.81 0.33
C ALA A 34 3.47 3.89 -0.09
N GLY A 35 3.44 2.65 0.40
CA GLY A 35 2.31 1.75 0.22
C GLY A 35 1.01 2.36 0.76
N GLY A 36 1.05 3.00 1.93
CA GLY A 36 -0.09 3.70 2.52
C GLY A 36 -0.65 4.81 1.62
N GLU A 37 0.19 5.68 1.09
CA GLU A 37 -0.26 6.74 0.16
C GLU A 37 -0.84 6.15 -1.12
N LEU A 38 -0.16 5.14 -1.69
CA LEU A 38 -0.67 4.42 -2.87
C LEU A 38 -2.06 3.83 -2.62
N GLY A 39 -2.27 3.22 -1.45
CA GLY A 39 -3.56 2.65 -1.07
C GLY A 39 -4.65 3.71 -0.90
N ARG A 40 -4.30 4.90 -0.41
CA ARG A 40 -5.22 6.03 -0.29
C ARG A 40 -5.64 6.56 -1.66
N GLU A 41 -4.70 6.72 -2.58
CA GLU A 41 -4.98 7.18 -3.95
C GLU A 41 -5.86 6.19 -4.72
N ASP A 42 -5.52 4.91 -4.63
CA ASP A 42 -6.29 3.82 -5.25
C ASP A 42 -7.72 3.78 -4.75
N ALA A 43 -7.92 3.95 -3.43
CA ALA A 43 -9.26 4.02 -2.85
C ALA A 43 -10.06 5.20 -3.44
N LYS A 44 -9.44 6.38 -3.59
CA LYS A 44 -10.09 7.55 -4.20
C LYS A 44 -10.49 7.32 -5.66
N GLN A 45 -9.76 6.47 -6.37
CA GLN A 45 -10.03 6.08 -7.76
C GLN A 45 -10.87 4.80 -7.88
N ALA A 46 -11.31 4.21 -6.75
CA ALA A 46 -11.98 2.92 -6.69
C ALA A 46 -11.20 1.74 -7.34
N GLY A 47 -9.90 1.89 -7.54
CA GLY A 47 -9.01 0.84 -8.04
C GLY A 47 -8.47 0.03 -6.87
N PHE A 48 -8.47 -1.29 -6.95
CA PHE A 48 -7.85 -2.14 -5.93
C PHE A 48 -6.81 -3.07 -6.56
N ARG A 49 -5.57 -3.01 -6.06
CA ARG A 49 -4.48 -3.87 -6.51
C ARG A 49 -4.46 -5.17 -5.71
N THR A 50 -4.49 -6.27 -6.44
CA THR A 50 -4.30 -7.62 -5.89
C THR A 50 -2.87 -7.82 -5.37
N ALA A 51 -2.66 -8.86 -4.57
CA ALA A 51 -1.32 -9.24 -4.12
C ALA A 51 -0.38 -9.55 -5.30
N ALA A 52 -0.89 -10.14 -6.38
CA ALA A 52 -0.10 -10.43 -7.58
C ALA A 52 0.31 -9.16 -8.33
N GLN A 53 -0.60 -8.20 -8.48
CA GLN A 53 -0.27 -6.89 -9.08
C GLN A 53 0.75 -6.14 -8.23
N MET A 54 0.59 -6.15 -6.89
CA MET A 54 1.57 -5.60 -5.98
C MET A 54 2.94 -6.28 -6.15
N VAL A 55 3.02 -7.60 -6.21
CA VAL A 55 4.31 -8.31 -6.49
C VAL A 55 4.89 -7.92 -7.85
N ALA A 56 4.04 -7.77 -8.88
CA ALA A 56 4.49 -7.45 -10.23
C ALA A 56 5.18 -6.08 -10.32
N MET A 57 4.67 -5.08 -9.60
CA MET A 57 5.30 -3.74 -9.50
C MET A 57 6.72 -3.80 -8.89
N TRP A 58 7.04 -4.89 -8.17
CA TRP A 58 8.28 -5.05 -7.42
C TRP A 58 9.29 -5.94 -8.14
N ARG A 59 8.92 -6.51 -9.30
CA ARG A 59 9.79 -7.39 -10.09
C ARG A 59 11.07 -6.71 -10.58
N GLY A 60 11.12 -5.38 -10.60
CA GLY A 60 12.29 -4.59 -11.01
C GLY A 60 13.25 -4.19 -9.89
N LEU A 61 12.98 -4.58 -8.63
CA LEU A 61 13.85 -4.23 -7.51
C LEU A 61 15.02 -5.21 -7.38
N ASP A 62 16.24 -4.71 -7.52
CA ASP A 62 17.47 -5.44 -7.22
C ASP A 62 17.73 -5.45 -5.70
N LEU A 63 16.79 -6.03 -4.95
CA LEU A 63 16.92 -6.20 -3.50
C LEU A 63 17.58 -7.54 -3.18
N PRO A 64 18.38 -7.59 -2.10
CA PRO A 64 18.87 -8.86 -1.58
C PRO A 64 17.71 -9.81 -1.29
N ALA A 65 17.85 -11.08 -1.68
CA ALA A 65 16.80 -12.11 -1.55
C ALA A 65 16.25 -12.27 -0.11
N TRP A 66 17.06 -11.97 0.90
CA TRP A 66 16.67 -12.04 2.31
C TRP A 66 15.86 -10.82 2.79
N GLN A 67 15.90 -9.68 2.08
CA GLN A 67 15.12 -8.48 2.40
C GLN A 67 13.82 -8.41 1.60
N ALA A 68 13.87 -8.77 0.32
CA ALA A 68 12.77 -8.55 -0.63
C ALA A 68 11.39 -9.02 -0.12
N PRO A 69 11.22 -10.20 0.51
CA PRO A 69 9.92 -10.64 1.01
C PRO A 69 9.34 -9.73 2.12
N TYR A 70 10.20 -9.20 2.99
CA TYR A 70 9.78 -8.36 4.12
C TYR A 70 9.42 -6.95 3.67
N VAL A 71 10.19 -6.39 2.75
CA VAL A 71 9.92 -5.08 2.18
C VAL A 71 8.59 -5.10 1.41
N LEU A 72 8.35 -6.14 0.61
CA LEU A 72 7.07 -6.35 -0.08
C LEU A 72 5.91 -6.50 0.91
N ARG A 73 6.10 -7.28 1.97
CA ARG A 73 5.10 -7.43 3.03
C ARG A 73 4.73 -6.09 3.64
N ASP A 74 5.72 -5.26 3.97
CA ASP A 74 5.51 -3.99 4.64
C ASP A 74 4.81 -2.96 3.73
N ALA A 75 5.16 -2.90 2.45
CA ALA A 75 4.40 -2.11 1.49
C ALA A 75 2.96 -2.58 1.33
N ARG A 76 2.73 -3.90 1.31
CA ARG A 76 1.37 -4.44 1.25
C ARG A 76 0.55 -4.12 2.49
N LEU A 77 1.16 -4.21 3.66
CA LEU A 77 0.50 -3.79 4.90
C LEU A 77 0.20 -2.29 4.87
N GLY A 78 1.15 -1.47 4.41
CA GLY A 78 0.97 -0.05 4.16
C GLY A 78 -0.25 0.22 3.28
N TYR A 79 -0.28 -0.38 2.09
CA TYR A 79 -1.36 -0.29 1.11
C TYR A 79 -2.74 -0.61 1.69
N LEU A 80 -2.88 -1.77 2.34
CA LEU A 80 -4.16 -2.17 2.91
C LEU A 80 -4.65 -1.22 4.02
N ASN A 81 -3.71 -0.67 4.80
CA ASN A 81 -4.00 0.29 5.85
C ASN A 81 -4.39 1.65 5.29
N GLY A 82 -3.64 2.17 4.31
CA GLY A 82 -3.95 3.42 3.62
C GLY A 82 -5.30 3.38 2.92
N TYR A 83 -5.57 2.28 2.21
CA TYR A 83 -6.86 2.03 1.58
C TYR A 83 -8.00 1.99 2.60
N GLN A 84 -7.82 1.27 3.71
CA GLN A 84 -8.84 1.21 4.77
C GLN A 84 -9.09 2.59 5.38
N ARG A 85 -8.02 3.34 5.69
CA ARG A 85 -8.12 4.69 6.25
C ARG A 85 -8.89 5.61 5.33
N ALA A 86 -8.64 5.57 4.01
CA ALA A 86 -9.37 6.34 3.04
C ALA A 86 -10.89 6.09 3.13
N LEU A 87 -11.31 4.80 3.16
CA LEU A 87 -12.72 4.41 3.25
C LEU A 87 -13.45 4.91 4.51
N ILE A 88 -12.72 5.16 5.61
CA ILE A 88 -13.31 5.55 6.90
C ILE A 88 -13.02 7.00 7.30
N SER A 89 -12.18 7.71 6.55
CA SER A 89 -11.72 9.08 6.86
C SER A 89 -12.77 10.17 6.66
N GLY A 90 -13.86 9.87 5.94
CA GLY A 90 -14.86 10.87 5.55
C GLY A 90 -14.43 11.79 4.40
N GLU A 91 -13.24 11.59 3.82
CA GLU A 91 -12.72 12.39 2.68
C GLU A 91 -13.38 12.04 1.33
N MET A 92 -14.19 10.98 1.28
CA MET A 92 -14.79 10.44 0.07
C MET A 92 -16.32 10.44 0.20
N SER A 93 -17.03 10.59 -0.93
CA SER A 93 -18.50 10.43 -0.92
C SER A 93 -18.90 8.99 -0.64
N GLU A 94 -20.11 8.76 -0.12
CA GLU A 94 -20.61 7.40 0.13
C GLU A 94 -20.64 6.54 -1.14
N GLN A 95 -20.89 7.14 -2.31
CA GLN A 95 -20.80 6.43 -3.59
C GLN A 95 -19.35 6.00 -3.88
N GLN A 96 -18.36 6.88 -3.70
CA GLN A 96 -16.94 6.53 -3.89
C GLN A 96 -16.49 5.46 -2.90
N ILE A 97 -16.93 5.56 -1.64
CA ILE A 97 -16.65 4.56 -0.59
C ILE A 97 -17.23 3.21 -0.98
N ALA A 98 -18.48 3.16 -1.46
CA ALA A 98 -19.13 1.91 -1.88
C ALA A 98 -18.36 1.23 -3.02
N HIS A 99 -18.02 1.98 -4.08
CA HIS A 99 -17.27 1.44 -5.23
C HIS A 99 -15.89 0.93 -4.81
N ALA A 100 -15.17 1.71 -4.01
CA ALA A 100 -13.85 1.32 -3.52
C ALA A 100 -13.90 0.12 -2.55
N ALA A 101 -14.92 0.05 -1.69
CA ALA A 101 -15.12 -1.09 -0.79
C ALA A 101 -15.47 -2.36 -1.58
N GLU A 102 -16.31 -2.25 -2.61
CA GLU A 102 -16.64 -3.35 -3.51
C GLU A 102 -15.41 -3.86 -4.26
N SER A 103 -14.59 -2.97 -4.83
CA SER A 103 -13.32 -3.35 -5.49
C SER A 103 -12.39 -4.16 -4.59
N ARG A 104 -12.40 -3.92 -3.28
CA ARG A 104 -11.55 -4.61 -2.31
C ARG A 104 -12.16 -5.91 -1.77
N TRP A 105 -13.46 -5.91 -1.47
CA TRP A 105 -14.12 -6.98 -0.70
C TRP A 105 -15.17 -7.75 -1.50
N GLY A 106 -15.42 -7.37 -2.75
CA GLY A 106 -16.48 -7.91 -3.59
C GLY A 106 -17.85 -7.75 -2.93
N GLN A 107 -18.72 -8.74 -3.10
CA GLN A 107 -20.10 -8.70 -2.61
C GLN A 107 -20.24 -8.53 -1.08
N ARG A 108 -19.19 -8.85 -0.31
CA ARG A 108 -19.19 -8.74 1.17
C ARG A 108 -18.69 -7.39 1.66
N TRP A 109 -18.61 -6.39 0.78
CA TRP A 109 -18.12 -5.07 1.14
C TRP A 109 -18.98 -4.36 2.20
N PRO A 110 -20.33 -4.48 2.24
CA PRO A 110 -21.12 -3.74 3.23
C PRO A 110 -20.80 -4.16 4.67
N GLU A 111 -20.71 -5.46 4.94
CA GLU A 111 -20.39 -5.97 6.28
C GLU A 111 -18.96 -5.65 6.67
N ARG A 112 -18.02 -5.74 5.72
CA ARG A 112 -16.60 -5.44 5.96
C ARG A 112 -16.36 -3.97 6.22
N LEU A 113 -17.06 -3.08 5.53
CA LEU A 113 -16.98 -1.63 5.75
C LEU A 113 -17.55 -1.25 7.11
N ARG A 114 -18.71 -1.79 7.48
CA ARG A 114 -19.30 -1.57 8.82
C ARG A 114 -18.32 -1.99 9.92
N ALA A 115 -17.81 -3.22 9.83
CA ALA A 115 -16.83 -3.72 10.81
C ALA A 115 -15.52 -2.91 10.82
N ALA A 116 -15.13 -2.30 9.71
CA ALA A 116 -13.96 -1.41 9.67
C ALA A 116 -14.22 -0.07 10.38
N ARG A 117 -15.41 0.51 10.19
CA ARG A 117 -15.83 1.73 10.88
C ARG A 117 -15.94 1.51 12.40
N GLU A 118 -16.54 0.41 12.83
CA GLU A 118 -16.67 0.04 14.26
C GLU A 118 -15.33 -0.13 14.98
N ARG A 119 -14.29 -0.64 14.29
CA ARG A 119 -12.95 -0.78 14.87
C ARG A 119 -12.18 0.54 14.97
N SER A 120 -12.66 1.60 14.34
CA SER A 120 -11.95 2.88 14.20
C SER A 120 -12.67 4.06 14.86
N GLY A 121 -13.91 3.87 15.29
CA GLY A 121 -14.59 4.74 16.26
C GLY A 121 -14.27 4.32 17.69
#